data_AF-A0A1Y0I7R1-F1
#
_entry.id   AF-A0A1Y0I7R1-F1
#
_cell.length_a   1.000
_cell.length_b   1.000
_cell.length_c   1.000
_cell.angle_alpha   90.00
_cell.angle_beta   90.00
_cell.angle_gamma   90.00
#
_symmetry.space_group_name_H-M   'P 1'
#
loop_
_entity.id
_entity.type
_entity.pdbx_description
1 polymer ?
#
loop_
_entity_poly.entity_id
_entity_poly.type
_entity_poly.pdbx_seq_one_letter_code
_entity_poly.pdbx_strand_id
1 'polypeptide(L)' 'MRDVEESGDQVIITDHGKPTLVIRKYDASDKSPMELLQGSVINYESPTAPVAEDDWELA' A
#
# COMPACT_ATOMS: atom_id res chain seq x y z
N MET A 1 -19.64 11.88 -7.31
CA MET A 1 -18.65 10.99 -7.96
C MET A 1 -18.13 11.61 -9.25
N ARG A 2 -19.02 12.20 -10.07
CA ARG A 2 -18.67 12.89 -11.32
C ARG A 2 -17.72 14.10 -11.17
N ASP A 3 -17.85 14.91 -10.10
CA ASP A 3 -16.99 16.09 -9.92
C ASP A 3 -15.51 15.74 -9.70
N VAL A 4 -15.20 14.65 -8.99
CA VAL A 4 -13.82 14.17 -8.78
C VAL A 4 -13.22 13.63 -10.09
N GLU A 5 -14.05 13.05 -10.95
CA GLU A 5 -13.64 12.54 -12.26
C GLU A 5 -13.41 13.69 -13.26
N GLU A 6 -14.24 14.73 -13.21
CA GLU A 6 -14.16 15.90 -14.09
C GLU A 6 -13.07 16.90 -13.67
N SER A 7 -12.90 17.16 -12.37
CA SER A 7 -11.89 18.12 -11.86
C SER A 7 -10.52 17.51 -11.59
N GLY A 8 -10.47 16.23 -11.16
CA GLY A 8 -9.27 15.60 -10.65
C GLY A 8 -8.91 15.99 -9.21
N ASP A 9 -9.63 16.92 -8.60
CA ASP A 9 -9.40 17.34 -7.22
C ASP A 9 -9.86 16.26 -6.24
N GLN A 10 -9.01 15.93 -5.27
CA GLN A 10 -9.34 14.97 -4.22
C GLN A 10 -10.29 15.57 -3.18
N VAL A 11 -11.22 14.75 -2.70
CA VAL A 11 -12.17 15.11 -1.64
C VAL A 11 -11.79 14.39 -0.36
N ILE A 12 -11.60 15.15 0.73
CA ILE A 12 -11.32 14.62 2.06
C ILE A 12 -12.62 14.62 2.87
N ILE A 13 -13.04 13.44 3.32
CA ILE A 13 -14.19 13.27 4.22
C ILE A 13 -13.65 13.18 5.63
N THR A 14 -14.12 14.09 6.48
CA THR A 14 -13.75 14.16 7.89
C THR A 14 -14.88 13.69 8.79
N ASP A 15 -14.57 12.88 9.79
CA ASP A 15 -15.45 12.61 10.93
C ASP A 15 -15.00 13.47 12.12
N HIS A 16 -15.87 14.34 12.64
CA HIS A 16 -15.55 15.27 13.74
C HIS A 16 -14.23 16.06 13.56
N GLY A 17 -13.96 16.53 12.34
CA GLY A 17 -12.74 17.27 12.00
C GLY A 17 -11.48 16.41 11.84
N LYS A 18 -11.60 15.09 12.00
CA LYS A 18 -10.52 14.13 11.72
C LYS A 18 -10.69 13.59 10.31
N PRO A 19 -9.68 13.66 9.44
CA PRO A 19 -9.76 13.06 8.11
C PRO A 19 -9.83 11.54 8.22
N THR A 20 -10.90 10.95 7.69
CA THR A 20 -11.22 9.51 7.83
C THR A 20 -11.24 8.80 6.48
N LEU A 21 -11.59 9.50 5.39
CA LEU A 21 -11.63 8.91 4.05
C LEU A 21 -11.19 9.93 3.00
N VAL A 22 -10.43 9.48 2.00
CA VAL A 22 -10.03 10.29 0.84
C VAL A 22 -10.60 9.65 -0.42
N ILE A 23 -11.36 10.43 -1.19
CA ILE A 23 -11.85 10.05 -2.51
C ILE A 23 -11.01 10.81 -3.53
N ARG A 24 -10.26 10.10 -4.36
CA ARG A 24 -9.45 10.67 -5.44
C ARG A 24 -9.58 9.80 -6.69
N LYS A 25 -9.32 10.39 -7.85
CA LYS A 25 -9.21 9.64 -9.10
C LYS A 25 -8.15 8.55 -8.94
N TYR A 26 -8.44 7.36 -9.47
CA TYR A 26 -7.43 6.32 -9.58
C TYR A 26 -6.42 6.75 -10.65
N ASP A 27 -5.18 6.97 -10.21
CA ASP A 27 -4.04 7.23 -11.07
C ASP A 27 -3.14 6.01 -10.99
N ALA A 28 -3.08 5.25 -12.08
CA ALA A 28 -2.13 4.16 -12.21
C ALA A 28 -0.76 4.80 -12.33
N SER A 29 0.00 4.77 -11.24
CA SER A 29 1.37 5.30 -11.20
C SER A 29 2.16 4.85 -12.43
N ASP A 30 2.70 5.81 -13.19
CA ASP A 30 3.60 5.53 -14.31
C ASP A 30 4.90 4.85 -13.86
N LYS A 31 5.23 4.94 -12.56
CA LYS A 31 6.39 4.24 -11.98
C LYS A 31 6.11 2.76 -11.90
N SER A 32 7.05 1.96 -12.40
CA SER A 32 7.04 0.52 -12.23
C SER A 32 7.06 0.15 -10.74
N PRO A 33 6.49 -1.00 -10.35
CA PRO A 33 6.56 -1.48 -8.98
C PRO A 33 7.99 -1.57 -8.43
N MET A 34 8.98 -1.89 -9.28
CA MET A 34 10.38 -1.95 -8.89
C MET A 34 10.93 -0.58 -8.50
N GLU A 35 10.61 0.47 -9.25
CA GLU A 35 11.01 1.85 -8.94
C GLU A 35 10.40 2.36 -7.64
N LEU A 36 9.17 1.92 -7.32
CA LEU A 36 8.50 2.27 -6.06
C LEU A 36 9.12 1.56 -4.85
N LEU A 37 9.51 0.30 -5.00
CA LEU A 37 10.03 -0.53 -3.92
C LEU A 37 11.56 -0.44 -3.77
N GLN A 38 12.25 0.24 -4.70
CA GLN A 38 13.70 0.38 -4.65
C GLN A 38 14.15 1.06 -3.35
N GLY A 39 15.00 0.39 -2.58
CA GLY A 39 15.51 0.89 -1.30
C GLY A 39 14.51 0.83 -0.14
N SER A 40 13.33 0.20 -0.32
CA SER A 40 12.35 0.02 0.76
C SER A 40 12.75 -1.06 1.78
N VAL A 41 13.63 -1.99 1.40
CA VAL A 41 14.07 -3.08 2.27
C VAL A 41 15.12 -2.56 3.25
N ILE A 42 14.77 -2.51 4.54
CA ILE A 42 15.63 -2.03 5.63
C ILE A 42 16.45 -3.17 6.25
N ASN A 43 15.92 -4.40 6.23
CA ASN A 43 16.62 -5.61 6.69
C ASN A 43 16.34 -6.78 5.75
N TYR A 44 17.35 -7.60 5.47
CA TYR A 44 17.26 -8.73 4.53
C TYR A 44 18.07 -9.93 5.05
N GLU A 45 17.67 -10.43 6.21
CA GLU A 45 18.34 -11.55 6.88
C GLU A 45 17.66 -12.87 6.54
N SER A 46 18.48 -13.86 6.14
CA SER A 46 18.06 -15.23 5.88
C SER A 46 16.72 -15.37 5.14
N PRO A 47 16.51 -14.63 4.03
CA PRO A 47 15.20 -14.50 3.37
C PRO A 47 14.68 -15.81 2.77
N THR A 48 15.59 -16.77 2.55
CA THR A 48 15.31 -18.09 2.01
C THR A 48 15.55 -19.20 3.03
N ALA A 49 15.84 -18.85 4.28
CA ALA A 49 15.88 -19.85 5.32
C ALA A 49 14.48 -20.45 5.48
N PRO A 50 14.36 -21.76 5.73
CA PRO A 50 13.06 -22.37 5.93
C PRO A 50 12.41 -21.71 7.14
N VAL A 51 11.21 -21.18 6.94
CA VAL A 51 10.38 -20.76 8.05
C VAL A 51 9.86 -22.04 8.71
N ALA A 52 9.97 -22.12 10.04
CA ALA A 52 9.31 -23.17 10.81
C ALA A 52 9.87 -24.61 10.64
N GLU A 53 11.18 -24.84 10.50
CA GLU A 53 11.74 -26.23 10.50
C GLU A 53 11.24 -27.07 11.69
N ASP A 54 11.05 -26.44 12.86
CA ASP A 54 10.60 -27.09 14.09
C ASP A 54 9.09 -26.90 14.40
N ASP A 55 8.35 -26.14 13.59
CA ASP A 55 6.95 -25.74 13.89
C ASP A 55 5.92 -26.67 13.20
N TRP A 56 6.38 -27.54 12.28
CA TRP A 56 5.56 -28.56 11.64
C TRP A 56 5.78 -29.93 12.30
N GLU A 57 5.47 -30.07 13.59
CA GLU A 57 5.21 -31.41 14.14
C GLU A 57 3.87 -31.91 13.58
N LEU A 58 3.95 -32.91 12.69
CA LEU A 58 2.79 -33.58 12.09
C LEU A 58 2.00 -34.30 13.20
N ALA A 59 0.83 -33.76 13.54
CA ALA A 59 -0.15 -34.39 14.42
C ALA A 59 -0.73 -35.70 13.84
#